data_AF-A0A543I892-F1
#
_entry.id   AF-A0A543I892-F1
#
_cell.length_a   1.000
_cell.length_b   1.000
_cell.length_c   1.000
_cell.angle_alpha   90.00
_cell.angle_beta   90.00
_cell.angle_gamma   90.00
#
_symmetry.space_group_name_H-M   'P 1'
#
loop_
_entity.id
_entity.type
_entity.pdbx_description
1 polymer ?
#
loop_
_entity_poly.entity_id
_entity_poly.type
_entity_poly.pdbx_seq_one_letter_code
_entity_poly.pdbx_strand_id
1 'polypeptide(L)'
;MSNHTDPTGRTSPIVPGDLFARHQTITGLRALADFLEANPGVPVNTYGETFHVPIRAADDASAVALVDQTAALLGVNAQHDTRRGGHYLATRTFGRIAYTVFHIPEQQWAASLARDSYRDNIRLDHHDQGDDSDTGRVA
;
A
#
# COMPACT_ATOMS: atom_id res chain seq x y z
N MET A 1 32.70 13.26 14.11
CA MET A 1 31.79 12.97 15.24
C MET A 1 31.17 14.27 15.69
N SER A 2 29.98 14.60 15.19
CA SER A 2 29.18 15.70 15.72
C SER A 2 27.74 15.24 15.70
N ASN A 3 27.24 14.95 16.90
CA ASN A 3 25.85 14.64 17.16
C ASN A 3 25.02 15.92 16.97
N HIS A 4 23.93 15.83 16.23
CA HIS A 4 22.92 16.88 16.11
C HIS A 4 21.78 16.57 17.08
N THR A 5 21.35 17.53 17.89
CA THR A 5 20.34 17.37 18.96
C THR A 5 19.19 18.36 18.75
N ASP A 6 17.92 17.91 18.89
CA ASP A 6 16.76 18.73 19.33
C ASP A 6 15.59 17.82 19.87
N PRO A 7 14.62 18.29 20.70
CA PRO A 7 14.32 17.73 22.01
C PRO A 7 12.98 16.95 22.08
N THR A 8 12.38 16.62 20.94
CA THR A 8 11.31 15.62 20.81
C THR A 8 11.58 14.62 19.67
N GLY A 9 12.75 14.71 19.03
CA GLY A 9 13.14 13.99 17.81
C GLY A 9 13.57 12.55 18.00
N ARG A 10 12.65 11.65 18.35
CA ARG A 10 12.89 10.21 18.14
C ARG A 10 12.66 9.87 16.67
N THR A 11 13.70 9.98 15.86
CA THR A 11 13.91 8.91 14.88
C THR A 11 14.00 7.62 15.68
N SER A 12 13.06 6.70 15.48
CA SER A 12 13.17 5.37 16.06
C SER A 12 14.59 4.86 15.82
N PRO A 13 15.29 4.34 16.84
CA PRO A 13 16.65 3.86 16.65
C PRO A 13 16.63 2.85 15.51
N ILE A 14 17.54 3.02 14.56
CA ILE A 14 17.69 2.11 13.44
C ILE A 14 17.84 0.70 14.01
N VAL A 15 16.83 -0.14 13.81
CA VAL A 15 16.86 -1.52 14.30
C VAL A 15 17.75 -2.32 13.34
N PRO A 16 18.69 -3.15 13.83
CA PRO A 16 19.55 -3.95 12.96
C PRO A 16 18.77 -4.81 11.95
N GLY A 17 17.60 -5.32 12.33
CA GLY A 17 16.68 -6.03 11.44
C GLY A 17 16.21 -5.18 10.25
N ASP A 18 15.94 -3.89 10.47
CA ASP A 18 15.53 -2.96 9.42
C ASP A 18 16.68 -2.67 8.44
N LEU A 19 17.93 -2.63 8.94
CA LEU A 19 19.11 -2.49 8.07
C LEU A 19 19.32 -3.73 7.20
N PHE A 20 19.13 -4.91 7.77
CA PHE A 20 19.23 -6.16 7.03
C PHE A 20 18.14 -6.26 5.95
N ALA A 21 16.88 -5.97 6.31
CA ALA A 21 15.77 -5.92 5.37
C ALA A 21 16.04 -4.90 4.24
N ARG A 22 16.50 -3.69 4.59
CA ARG A 22 16.89 -2.67 3.62
C ARG A 22 17.97 -3.17 2.66
N HIS A 23 19.01 -3.82 3.18
CA HIS A 23 20.08 -4.38 2.34
C HIS A 23 19.54 -5.44 1.38
N GLN A 24 18.72 -6.38 1.86
CA GLN A 24 18.11 -7.41 1.02
C GLN A 24 17.23 -6.81 -0.07
N THR A 25 16.38 -5.82 0.24
CA THR A 25 15.55 -5.13 -0.74
C THR A 25 16.38 -4.45 -1.83
N ILE A 26 17.44 -3.72 -1.44
CA ILE A 26 18.31 -3.04 -2.40
C ILE A 26 19.02 -4.04 -3.31
N THR A 27 19.57 -5.12 -2.74
CA THR A 27 20.27 -6.16 -3.52
C THR A 27 19.32 -6.86 -4.48
N GLY A 28 18.11 -7.22 -4.03
CA GLY A 28 17.10 -7.84 -4.89
C GLY A 28 16.65 -6.94 -6.05
N LEU A 29 16.42 -5.65 -5.79
CA LEU A 29 16.03 -4.69 -6.83
C LEU A 29 17.12 -4.49 -7.89
N ARG A 30 18.40 -4.45 -7.47
CA ARG A 30 19.53 -4.37 -8.41
C ARG A 30 19.63 -5.64 -9.25
N ALA A 31 19.56 -6.80 -8.62
CA ALA A 31 19.59 -8.08 -9.34
C ALA A 31 18.43 -8.22 -10.34
N LEU A 32 17.23 -7.75 -9.99
CA LEU A 32 16.09 -7.72 -10.90
C LEU A 32 16.35 -6.78 -12.10
N ALA A 33 16.90 -5.59 -11.85
CA ALA A 33 17.25 -4.66 -12.93
C ALA A 33 18.27 -5.29 -13.90
N ASP A 34 19.34 -5.89 -13.36
CA ASP A 34 20.37 -6.57 -14.16
C ASP A 34 19.78 -7.73 -14.99
N PHE A 35 18.87 -8.51 -14.39
CA PHE A 35 18.19 -9.61 -15.09
C PHE A 35 17.32 -9.11 -16.26
N LEU A 36 16.54 -8.04 -16.05
CA LEU A 36 15.68 -7.48 -17.09
C LEU A 36 16.49 -6.84 -18.23
N GLU A 37 17.62 -6.20 -17.91
CA GLU A 37 18.54 -5.64 -18.91
C GLU A 37 19.16 -6.73 -19.79
N ALA A 38 19.60 -7.84 -19.18
CA ALA A 38 20.21 -8.97 -19.89
C ALA A 38 19.21 -9.78 -20.73
N ASN A 39 17.90 -9.67 -20.48
CA ASN A 39 16.87 -10.53 -21.08
C ASN A 39 15.72 -9.71 -21.69
N PRO A 40 15.90 -9.05 -22.85
CA PRO A 40 14.90 -8.16 -23.45
C PRO A 40 13.60 -8.88 -23.91
N GLY A 41 13.61 -10.21 -24.00
CA GLY A 41 12.42 -11.01 -24.28
C GLY A 41 11.51 -11.25 -23.08
N VAL A 42 11.96 -10.93 -21.85
CA VAL A 42 11.15 -11.09 -20.65
C VAL A 42 10.15 -9.94 -20.55
N PRO A 43 8.84 -10.23 -20.44
CA PRO A 43 7.84 -9.18 -20.30
C PRO A 43 7.96 -8.47 -18.96
N VAL A 44 7.71 -7.16 -18.97
CA VAL A 44 7.55 -6.33 -17.77
C VAL A 44 6.09 -5.92 -17.61
N ASN A 45 5.65 -5.71 -16.37
CA ASN A 45 4.32 -5.15 -16.12
C ASN A 45 4.24 -3.71 -16.69
N THR A 46 3.45 -3.54 -17.74
CA THR A 46 3.29 -2.24 -18.42
C THR A 46 2.50 -1.23 -17.59
N TYR A 47 1.78 -1.67 -16.57
CA TYR A 47 1.09 -0.79 -15.62
C TYR A 47 1.99 -0.32 -14.48
N GLY A 48 3.22 -0.85 -14.38
CA GLY A 48 4.15 -0.55 -13.29
C GLY A 48 3.86 -1.36 -12.03
N GLU A 49 4.60 -1.05 -10.96
CA GLU A 49 4.53 -1.77 -9.68
C GLU A 49 4.57 -0.77 -8.51
N THR A 50 3.89 -1.08 -7.40
CA THR A 50 3.89 -0.21 -6.22
C THR A 50 4.35 -0.94 -4.97
N PHE A 51 5.43 -0.44 -4.36
CA PHE A 51 5.86 -0.86 -3.04
C PHE A 51 4.99 -0.19 -1.96
N HIS A 52 4.08 -0.96 -1.41
CA HIS A 52 3.24 -0.54 -0.29
C HIS A 52 3.92 -0.86 1.05
N VAL A 53 4.30 0.19 1.79
CA VAL A 53 5.00 0.08 3.07
C VAL A 53 4.11 0.65 4.18
N PRO A 54 3.45 -0.22 4.98
CA PRO A 54 2.65 0.24 6.10
C PRO A 54 3.55 0.72 7.24
N ILE A 55 3.26 1.90 7.79
CA ILE A 55 3.91 2.41 9.00
C ILE A 55 3.32 1.69 10.21
N ARG A 56 4.20 1.14 11.06
CA ARG A 56 3.86 0.59 12.36
C ARG A 56 4.41 1.52 13.43
N ALA A 57 3.51 2.20 14.14
CA ALA A 57 3.83 3.05 15.28
C ALA A 57 2.90 2.72 16.46
N ALA A 58 3.19 3.29 17.62
CA ALA A 58 2.40 3.05 18.83
C ALA A 58 1.00 3.71 18.76
N ASP A 59 0.89 4.81 18.01
CA ASP A 59 -0.33 5.61 17.89
C ASP A 59 -0.38 6.35 16.54
N ASP A 60 -1.56 6.85 16.18
CA ASP A 60 -1.82 7.53 14.91
C ASP A 60 -0.94 8.78 14.73
N ALA A 61 -0.69 9.57 15.78
CA ALA A 61 0.12 10.79 15.68
C ALA A 61 1.59 10.46 15.35
N SER A 62 2.13 9.44 16.01
CA SER A 62 3.47 8.90 15.74
C SER A 62 3.56 8.30 14.33
N ALA A 63 2.50 7.64 13.85
CA ALA A 63 2.46 7.10 12.50
C ALA A 63 2.42 8.20 11.42
N VAL A 64 1.60 9.24 11.63
CA VAL A 64 1.52 10.43 10.77
C VAL A 64 2.87 11.12 10.68
N ALA A 65 3.56 11.35 11.81
CA ALA A 65 4.87 11.96 11.83
C ALA A 65 5.92 11.17 11.02
N LEU A 66 5.87 9.83 11.05
CA LEU A 66 6.75 8.98 10.24
C LEU A 66 6.43 9.04 8.74
N VAL A 67 5.14 9.15 8.38
CA VAL A 67 4.73 9.39 6.99
C VAL A 67 5.26 10.75 6.52
N ASP A 68 5.10 11.81 7.32
CA ASP A 68 5.58 13.16 6.99
C ASP A 68 7.10 13.23 6.84
N GLN A 69 7.83 12.62 7.77
CA GLN A 69 9.29 12.53 7.69
C GLN A 69 9.72 11.82 6.39
N THR A 70 9.04 10.73 6.04
CA THR A 70 9.36 10.00 4.81
C THR A 70 8.96 10.78 3.57
N ALA A 71 7.83 11.50 3.61
CA ALA A 71 7.38 12.36 2.52
C ALA A 71 8.40 13.48 2.24
N ALA A 72 8.97 14.08 3.28
CA ALA A 72 10.05 15.05 3.16
C ALA A 72 11.30 14.46 2.48
N LEU A 73 11.72 13.25 2.86
CA LEU A 73 12.84 12.54 2.19
C LEU A 73 12.52 12.20 0.73
N LEU A 74 11.28 11.86 0.45
CA LEU A 74 10.79 11.60 -0.91
C LEU A 74 10.62 12.90 -1.71
N GLY A 75 10.57 14.08 -1.08
CA GLY A 75 10.30 15.34 -1.77
C GLY A 75 8.87 15.45 -2.31
N VAL A 76 7.91 14.85 -1.60
CA VAL A 76 6.47 14.88 -1.93
C VAL A 76 5.67 15.32 -0.71
N ASN A 77 4.41 15.73 -0.92
CA ASN A 77 3.50 16.02 0.18
C ASN A 77 2.73 14.75 0.56
N ALA A 78 2.60 14.52 1.87
CA ALA A 78 1.66 13.53 2.39
C ALA A 78 0.21 14.02 2.20
N GLN A 79 -0.72 13.08 2.05
CA GLN A 79 -2.13 13.38 1.81
C GLN A 79 -3.04 12.31 2.42
N HIS A 80 -4.27 12.73 2.75
CA HIS A 80 -5.34 11.81 3.10
C HIS A 80 -5.98 11.27 1.82
N ASP A 81 -5.91 9.95 1.61
CA ASP A 81 -6.70 9.27 0.59
C ASP A 81 -8.13 9.05 1.09
N THR A 82 -8.91 10.12 1.03
CA THR A 82 -10.33 10.12 1.44
C THR A 82 -11.22 9.29 0.50
N ARG A 83 -10.73 8.90 -0.68
CA ARG A 83 -11.48 8.12 -1.67
C ARG A 83 -11.35 6.61 -1.45
N ARG A 84 -10.25 6.15 -0.86
CA ARG A 84 -9.96 4.72 -0.68
C ARG A 84 -9.73 4.34 0.78
N GLY A 85 -10.66 4.72 1.65
CA GLY A 85 -10.65 4.26 3.05
C GLY A 85 -9.89 5.15 4.02
N GLY A 86 -9.50 6.37 3.63
CA GLY A 86 -8.99 7.40 4.53
C GLY A 86 -7.56 7.16 5.03
N HIS A 87 -6.73 6.52 4.22
CA HIS A 87 -5.32 6.33 4.54
C HIS A 87 -4.59 7.67 4.56
N TYR A 88 -3.58 7.80 5.41
CA TYR A 88 -2.62 8.90 5.33
C TYR A 88 -1.36 8.39 4.65
N LEU A 89 -1.01 8.93 3.48
CA LEU A 89 0.03 8.35 2.64
C LEU A 89 0.93 9.39 1.97
N ALA A 90 2.11 8.95 1.57
CA ALA A 90 3.01 9.66 0.69
C ALA A 90 3.53 8.69 -0.37
N THR A 91 3.44 9.10 -1.64
CA THR A 91 3.84 8.29 -2.79
C THR A 91 4.81 9.07 -3.66
N ARG A 92 5.92 8.42 -4.03
CA ARG A 92 6.81 8.90 -5.09
C ARG A 92 7.03 7.81 -6.12
N THR A 93 7.05 8.20 -7.39
CA THR A 93 7.30 7.31 -8.52
C THR A 93 8.71 7.50 -9.08
N PHE A 94 9.39 6.38 -9.29
CA PHE A 94 10.69 6.25 -9.95
C PHE A 94 10.49 5.47 -11.26
N GLY A 95 10.27 6.18 -12.37
CA GLY A 95 9.90 5.55 -13.63
C GLY A 95 8.53 4.85 -13.55
N ARG A 96 8.50 3.52 -13.65
CA ARG A 96 7.28 2.70 -13.50
C ARG A 96 7.12 2.07 -12.11
N ILE A 97 8.00 2.40 -11.17
CA ILE A 97 7.99 1.85 -9.82
C ILE A 97 7.55 2.95 -8.85
N ALA A 98 6.42 2.77 -8.18
CA ALA A 98 5.98 3.66 -7.11
C ALA A 98 6.41 3.12 -5.74
N TYR A 99 6.76 4.03 -4.84
CA TYR A 99 7.00 3.74 -3.43
C TYR A 99 5.99 4.53 -2.61
N THR A 100 5.15 3.82 -1.87
CA THR A 100 4.06 4.38 -1.07
C THR A 100 4.24 3.98 0.38
N VAL A 101 4.50 4.94 1.24
CA VAL A 101 4.34 4.77 2.70
C VAL A 101 2.95 5.21 3.11
N PHE A 102 2.32 4.45 3.99
CA PHE A 102 0.97 4.77 4.43
C PHE A 102 0.69 4.32 5.85
N HIS A 103 -0.26 4.99 6.46
CA HIS A 103 -0.85 4.68 7.75
C HIS A 103 -2.37 4.61 7.61
N ILE A 104 -2.98 3.64 8.28
CA ILE A 104 -4.44 3.51 8.38
C ILE A 104 -4.82 3.96 9.79
N PRO A 105 -5.54 5.08 9.96
CA PRO A 105 -5.98 5.54 11.28
C PRO A 105 -6.84 4.52 12.01
N GLU A 106 -6.76 4.47 13.34
CA GLU A 106 -7.51 3.51 14.16
C GLU A 106 -9.03 3.62 13.92
N GLN A 107 -9.54 4.84 13.79
CA GLN A 107 -10.94 5.09 13.46
C GLN A 107 -11.36 4.43 12.15
N GLN A 108 -10.49 4.46 11.13
CA GLN A 108 -10.75 3.85 9.83
C GLN A 108 -10.68 2.33 9.90
N TRP A 109 -9.77 1.78 10.72
CA TRP A 109 -9.72 0.36 10.99
C TRP A 109 -11.00 -0.14 11.68
N ALA A 110 -11.44 0.56 12.73
CA ALA A 110 -12.68 0.23 13.44
C ALA A 110 -13.91 0.31 12.53
N ALA A 111 -13.99 1.35 11.68
CA ALA A 111 -15.06 1.47 10.69
C ALA A 111 -15.04 0.33 9.66
N SER A 112 -13.84 -0.12 9.24
CA SER A 112 -13.71 -1.28 8.36
C SER A 112 -14.19 -2.56 9.03
N LEU A 113 -13.74 -2.83 10.26
CA LEU A 113 -14.16 -4.01 11.01
C LEU A 113 -15.67 -4.03 11.25
N ALA A 114 -16.26 -2.88 11.58
CA ALA A 114 -17.71 -2.77 11.73
C ALA A 114 -18.45 -3.11 10.43
N ARG A 115 -17.98 -2.59 9.29
CA ARG A 115 -18.54 -2.92 7.97
C ARG A 115 -18.40 -4.41 7.64
N ASP A 116 -17.22 -4.99 7.89
CA ASP A 116 -16.94 -6.39 7.60
C ASP A 116 -17.74 -7.33 8.51
N SER A 117 -18.06 -6.92 9.74
CA SER A 117 -18.85 -7.72 10.68
C SER A 117 -20.25 -8.08 10.15
N TYR A 118 -20.80 -7.30 9.22
CA TYR A 118 -22.10 -7.56 8.60
C TYR A 118 -22.01 -8.32 7.27
N ARG A 119 -20.80 -8.55 6.74
CA ARG A 119 -20.59 -9.10 5.39
C ARG A 119 -21.27 -10.44 5.19
N ASP A 120 -21.22 -11.32 6.19
CA ASP A 120 -21.80 -12.67 6.12
C ASP A 120 -23.33 -12.68 6.13
N ASN A 121 -23.97 -11.56 6.49
CA ASN A 121 -25.43 -11.41 6.45
C ASN A 121 -25.94 -11.00 5.06
N ILE A 122 -25.07 -10.63 4.12
CA ILE A 122 -25.46 -10.21 2.77
C ILE A 122 -25.66 -11.46 1.91
N ARG A 123 -26.92 -11.79 1.62
CA ARG A 123 -27.29 -12.82 0.63
C ARG A 123 -27.74 -12.12 -0.65
N LEU A 124 -27.06 -12.43 -1.75
CA LEU A 124 -27.56 -12.05 -3.08
C LEU A 124 -28.67 -13.02 -3.44
N ASP A 125 -29.84 -12.48 -3.78
CA ASP A 125 -30.90 -13.27 -4.38
C ASP A 125 -30.46 -13.63 -5.80
N HIS A 126 -29.98 -14.85 -5.97
CA HIS A 126 -29.75 -15.43 -7.28
C HIS A 126 -31.10 -15.89 -7.84
N HIS A 127 -31.88 -14.95 -8.37
CA HIS A 127 -32.89 -15.30 -9.36
C HIS A 127 -32.17 -15.69 -10.65
N ASP A 128 -31.80 -16.96 -10.75
CA ASP A 128 -31.48 -17.57 -12.04
C ASP A 128 -32.67 -17.34 -12.98
N GLN A 129 -32.43 -16.59 -14.05
CA GLN A 129 -33.31 -16.55 -15.21
C GLN A 129 -33.32 -17.94 -15.84
N GLY A 130 -34.16 -18.82 -15.30
CA GLY A 130 -34.56 -20.06 -15.94
C GLY A 130 -35.44 -19.75 -17.15
N ASP A 131 -34.78 -19.69 -18.30
CA ASP A 131 -35.20 -20.39 -19.52
C ASP A 131 -36.71 -20.33 -19.84
N ASP A 132 -37.17 -19.19 -20.37
CA ASP A 132 -38.42 -19.15 -21.13
C ASP A 132 -38.13 -19.70 -22.52
N SER A 133 -37.95 -21.03 -22.61
CA SER A 133 -37.89 -21.74 -23.87
C SER A 133 -39.25 -21.63 -24.52
N ASP A 134 -39.33 -20.81 -25.56
CA ASP A 134 -40.40 -20.74 -26.55
C ASP A 134 -40.70 -22.14 -27.09
N THR A 135 -41.66 -22.83 -26.48
CA THR A 135 -42.33 -24.00 -27.04
C THR A 135 -43.82 -23.74 -27.12
N GLY A 136 -44.20 -22.91 -28.07
CA GLY A 136 -45.59 -22.62 -28.44
C GLY A 136 -45.88 -22.82 -29.93
N ARG A 137 -45.50 -23.97 -30.52
CA ARG A 137 -46.03 -24.38 -31.83
C ARG A 137 -47.49 -24.81 -31.65
N VAL A 138 -48.44 -24.04 -32.18
CA VAL A 138 -49.80 -24.50 -32.47
C VAL A 138 -50.18 -24.19 -33.91
N ALA A 139 -50.57 -25.29 -34.58
CA ALA A 139 -51.26 -25.51 -35.86
C ALA A 139 -51.44 -24.35 -36.86
#